data_AF-A0A431PQ03-F1
#
_entry.id   AF-A0A431PQ03-F1
#
_cell.length_a   1.000
_cell.length_b   1.000
_cell.length_c   1.000
_cell.angle_alpha   90.00
_cell.angle_beta   90.00
_cell.angle_gamma   90.00
#
_symmetry.space_group_name_H-M   'P 1'
#
loop_
_entity.id
_entity.type
_entity.pdbx_description
1 polymer ?
#
loop_
_entity_poly.entity_id
_entity_poly.type
_entity_poly.pdbx_seq_one_letter_code
_entity_poly.pdbx_strand_id
1 'polypeptide(L)'
;MQPYRVKEIRIVDGGVAGPETKTLREYERPSADRSEVVEQVRRFFEIEMSSPRALQTVDFDAIVVIDPEGAEIARFSVADFWIREWRDVAFGVAERGSGHGGRTPVST
;
A
#
# COMPACT_ATOMS: atom_id res chain seq x y z
N MET A 1 4.59 8.14 26.28
CA MET A 1 4.78 7.76 24.87
C MET A 1 5.63 6.52 24.85
N GLN A 2 5.21 5.48 24.12
CA GLN A 2 5.98 4.25 23.97
C GLN A 2 6.62 4.24 22.57
N PRO A 3 7.84 3.68 22.41
CA PRO A 3 8.52 3.65 21.12
C PRO A 3 7.98 2.50 20.26
N TYR A 4 7.28 2.83 19.18
CA TYR A 4 6.94 1.87 18.13
C TYR A 4 8.12 1.73 17.18
N ARG A 5 8.43 0.52 16.73
CA ARG A 5 9.47 0.28 15.73
C ARG A 5 8.83 0.20 14.35
N VAL A 6 9.35 0.96 13.40
CA VAL A 6 8.94 0.90 12.01
C VAL A 6 10.09 0.33 11.20
N LYS A 7 9.81 -0.73 10.44
CA LYS A 7 10.78 -1.41 9.58
C LYS A 7 10.38 -1.25 8.12
N GLU A 8 11.32 -0.77 7.32
CA GLU A 8 11.24 -0.85 5.87
C GLU A 8 11.92 -2.16 5.47
N ILE A 9 11.18 -3.06 4.83
CA ILE A 9 11.68 -4.38 4.45
C ILE A 9 11.65 -4.55 2.93
N ARG A 10 12.64 -5.29 2.43
CA ARG A 10 12.71 -5.79 1.06
C ARG A 10 12.47 -7.29 1.07
N ILE A 11 11.61 -7.76 0.18
CA ILE A 11 11.37 -9.18 -0.03
C ILE A 11 12.38 -9.65 -1.08
N VAL A 12 13.26 -10.55 -0.69
CA VAL A 12 14.23 -11.18 -1.58
C VAL A 12 13.83 -12.63 -1.80
N ASP A 13 14.09 -13.14 -3.00
CA ASP A 13 13.86 -14.56 -3.29
C ASP A 13 14.84 -15.39 -2.44
N GLY A 14 14.32 -16.09 -1.44
CA GLY A 14 15.11 -16.98 -0.58
C GLY A 14 15.29 -18.38 -1.18
N GLY A 15 14.97 -18.56 -2.47
CA GLY A 15 15.04 -19.84 -3.16
C GLY A 15 14.13 -20.90 -2.51
N VAL A 16 14.73 -22.02 -2.11
CA VAL A 16 14.01 -23.23 -1.65
C VAL A 16 13.32 -23.02 -0.29
N ALA A 17 13.74 -22.02 0.49
CA ALA A 17 13.17 -21.72 1.82
C ALA A 17 11.94 -20.80 1.76
N GLY A 18 11.57 -20.30 0.58
CA GLY A 18 10.52 -19.29 0.42
C GLY A 18 11.05 -17.85 0.49
N PRO A 19 10.17 -16.85 0.41
CA PRO A 19 10.56 -15.44 0.38
C PRO A 19 11.22 -15.03 1.70
N GLU A 20 12.43 -14.49 1.63
CA GLU A 20 13.16 -13.95 2.79
C GLU A 20 12.95 -12.43 2.85
N THR A 21 12.85 -11.88 4.07
CA THR A 21 12.70 -10.44 4.26
C THR A 21 13.99 -9.84 4.80
N LYS A 22 14.54 -8.88 4.08
CA LYS A 22 15.69 -8.08 4.52
C LYS A 22 15.23 -6.73 5.04
N THR A 23 15.55 -6.41 6.29
CA THR A 23 15.34 -5.06 6.83
C THR A 23 16.32 -4.09 6.15
N LEU A 24 15.79 -3.06 5.49
CA LEU A 24 16.58 -1.99 4.87
C LEU A 24 16.84 -0.86 5.86
N ARG A 25 15.80 -0.45 6.59
CA ARG A 25 15.86 0.58 7.62
C ARG A 25 14.94 0.20 8.76
N GLU A 26 15.37 0.55 9.96
CA GLU A 26 14.57 0.46 11.18
C GLU A 26 14.68 1.81 11.90
N TYR A 27 13.55 2.33 12.36
CA TYR A 27 13.51 3.56 13.13
C TYR A 27 12.39 3.53 14.16
N GLU A 28 12.57 4.30 15.23
CA GLU A 28 11.60 4.39 16.32
C GLU A 28 10.68 5.60 16.13
N ARG A 29 9.39 5.40 16.39
CA ARG A 29 8.35 6.42 16.38
C ARG A 29 7.69 6.47 17.75
N PRO A 30 7.98 7.51 18.57
CA PRO A 30 7.28 7.69 19.83
C PRO A 30 5.84 8.13 19.56
N SER A 31 4.88 7.38 20.08
CA SER A 31 3.47 7.80 20.09
C SER A 31 2.81 7.35 21.39
N ALA A 32 1.69 7.98 21.72
CA ALA A 32 0.83 7.59 22.84
C ALA A 32 -0.27 6.61 22.39
N ASP A 33 -0.58 6.56 21.08
CA ASP A 33 -1.70 5.79 20.54
C ASP A 33 -1.26 4.90 19.37
N ARG A 34 -1.75 3.66 19.38
CA ARG A 34 -1.45 2.67 18.33
C ARG A 34 -2.02 3.09 16.98
N SER A 35 -3.25 3.61 16.97
CA SER A 35 -3.93 3.98 15.73
C SER A 35 -3.27 5.19 15.09
N GLU A 36 -2.82 6.14 15.91
CA GLU A 36 -2.08 7.32 15.46
C GLU A 36 -0.79 6.95 14.73
N VAL A 37 0.05 6.08 15.28
CA VAL A 37 1.30 5.67 14.62
C VAL A 37 1.03 4.89 13.33
N VAL A 38 0.02 4.02 13.32
CA VAL A 38 -0.37 3.25 12.13
C VAL A 38 -0.85 4.19 11.03
N GLU A 39 -1.70 5.17 11.35
CA GLU A 39 -2.20 6.15 10.38
C GLU A 39 -1.09 7.09 9.86
N GLN A 40 -0.12 7.48 10.71
CA GLN A 40 1.04 8.26 10.27
C GLN A 40 1.89 7.47 9.27
N VAL A 41 2.20 6.21 9.57
CA VAL A 41 3.00 5.34 8.69
C VAL A 41 2.24 5.05 7.40
N ARG A 42 0.92 4.81 7.50
CA ARG A 42 0.05 4.64 6.33
C ARG A 42 0.10 5.86 5.41
N ARG A 43 -0.11 7.06 5.95
CA ARG A 43 -0.09 8.29 5.13
C ARG A 43 1.26 8.52 4.47
N PHE A 44 2.35 8.27 5.20
CA PHE A 44 3.70 8.31 4.63
C PHE A 44 3.82 7.35 3.44
N PHE A 45 3.40 6.09 3.62
CA PHE A 45 3.39 5.09 2.56
C PHE A 45 2.54 5.54 1.35
N GLU A 46 1.32 6.01 1.58
CA GLU A 46 0.42 6.48 0.51
C GLU A 46 1.02 7.67 -0.26
N ILE A 47 1.71 8.60 0.41
CA ILE A 47 2.38 9.74 -0.25
C ILE A 47 3.54 9.26 -1.12
N GLU A 48 4.39 8.38 -0.60
CA GLU A 48 5.52 7.80 -1.35
C GLU A 48 5.02 7.04 -2.58
N MET A 49 3.97 6.23 -2.42
CA MET A 49 3.38 5.42 -3.48
C MET A 49 2.59 6.23 -4.51
N SER A 50 2.02 7.37 -4.13
CA SER A 50 1.31 8.29 -5.05
C SER A 50 2.26 9.06 -5.97
N SER A 51 3.58 8.99 -5.73
CA SER A 51 4.55 9.61 -6.62
C SER A 51 4.58 8.88 -7.97
N PRO A 52 4.55 9.58 -9.12
CA PRO A 52 4.66 8.95 -10.44
C PRO A 52 6.00 8.23 -10.65
N ARG A 53 6.98 8.45 -9.76
CA ARG A 53 8.27 7.77 -9.74
C ARG A 53 8.39 6.72 -8.63
N ALA A 54 7.32 6.41 -7.90
CA ALA A 54 7.33 5.47 -6.77
C ALA A 54 8.01 4.13 -7.12
N LEU A 55 7.71 3.56 -8.30
CA LEU A 55 8.34 2.32 -8.78
C LEU A 55 9.86 2.41 -9.00
N GLN A 56 10.41 3.63 -9.11
CA GLN A 56 11.83 3.90 -9.32
C GLN A 56 12.51 4.42 -8.05
N THR A 57 11.76 4.97 -7.09
CA THR A 57 12.29 5.62 -5.88
C THR A 57 12.05 4.85 -4.60
N VAL A 58 11.08 3.92 -4.59
CA VAL A 58 10.78 3.09 -3.42
C VAL A 58 11.68 1.86 -3.46
N ASP A 59 12.66 1.82 -2.56
CA ASP A 59 13.61 0.72 -2.42
C ASP A 59 13.09 -0.46 -1.56
N PHE A 60 11.96 -0.29 -0.88
CA PHE A 60 11.33 -1.28 0.00
C PHE A 60 10.11 -1.95 -0.64
N ASP A 61 9.80 -3.19 -0.23
CA ASP A 61 8.61 -3.92 -0.67
C ASP A 61 7.44 -3.81 0.33
N ALA A 62 7.75 -3.55 1.60
CA ALA A 62 6.75 -3.29 2.63
C ALA A 62 7.29 -2.44 3.78
N ILE A 63 6.37 -1.75 4.47
CA ILE A 63 6.61 -1.11 5.76
C ILE A 63 5.85 -1.87 6.83
N VAL A 64 6.53 -2.25 7.91
CA VAL A 64 5.98 -2.99 9.04
C VAL A 64 6.06 -2.14 10.30
N VAL A 65 4.96 -2.05 11.04
CA VAL A 65 4.90 -1.37 12.34
C VAL A 65 4.86 -2.44 13.43
N ILE A 66 5.78 -2.33 14.37
CA ILE A 66 5.97 -3.25 15.49
C ILE A 66 5.75 -2.47 16.78
N ASP A 67 4.96 -3.05 17.68
CA ASP A 67 4.69 -2.46 18.97
C ASP A 67 5.87 -2.66 19.96
N PRO A 68 5.87 -1.97 21.11
CA PRO A 68 6.93 -2.08 22.11
C PRO A 68 7.15 -3.49 22.67
N GLU A 69 6.13 -4.36 22.65
CA GLU A 69 6.20 -5.77 23.04
C GLU A 69 6.80 -6.67 21.94
N GLY A 70 7.00 -6.11 20.74
CA GLY A 70 7.64 -6.79 19.61
C GLY A 70 6.68 -7.48 18.65
N ALA A 71 5.36 -7.28 18.78
CA ALA A 71 4.37 -7.82 17.86
C ALA A 71 4.15 -6.90 16.64
N GLU A 72 3.95 -7.50 15.48
CA GLU A 72 3.53 -6.77 14.28
C GLU A 72 2.08 -6.30 14.45
N ILE A 73 1.88 -4.99 14.36
CA ILE A 73 0.56 -4.36 14.53
C ILE A 73 -0.03 -3.80 13.25
N ALA A 74 0.80 -3.60 12.22
CA ALA A 74 0.38 -3.20 10.88
C ALA A 74 1.47 -3.50 9.83
N ARG A 75 1.04 -3.76 8.60
CA ARG A 75 1.91 -3.98 7.44
C ARG A 75 1.31 -3.34 6.19
N PHE A 76 2.14 -2.58 5.47
CA PHE A 76 1.79 -1.90 4.23
C PHE A 76 2.70 -2.41 3.11
N SER A 77 2.16 -3.20 2.17
CA SER A 77 2.93 -3.75 1.05
C SER A 77 2.70 -2.98 -0.23
N VAL A 78 3.78 -2.75 -0.96
CA VAL A 78 3.79 -2.15 -2.29
C VAL A 78 3.00 -3.01 -3.28
N ALA A 79 3.14 -4.34 -3.21
CA ALA A 79 2.42 -5.27 -4.08
C ALA A 79 0.89 -5.19 -3.84
N ASP A 80 0.45 -5.24 -2.58
CA ASP A 80 -0.97 -5.09 -2.24
C ASP A 80 -1.54 -3.73 -2.69
N PHE A 81 -0.77 -2.66 -2.56
CA PHE A 81 -1.17 -1.33 -3.01
C PHE A 81 -1.43 -1.31 -4.52
N TRP A 82 -0.48 -1.79 -5.33
CA TRP A 82 -0.64 -1.81 -6.78
C TRP A 82 -1.75 -2.77 -7.24
N ILE A 83 -1.92 -3.93 -6.60
CA ILE A 83 -3.03 -4.84 -6.93
C ILE A 83 -4.39 -4.15 -6.72
N ARG A 84 -4.52 -3.34 -5.67
CA ARG A 84 -5.73 -2.57 -5.39
C ARG A 84 -5.94 -1.44 -6.39
N GLU A 85 -4.91 -0.62 -6.65
CA GLU A 85 -4.98 0.46 -7.63
C GLU A 85 -5.27 -0.05 -9.04
N TRP A 86 -4.64 -1.15 -9.46
CA TRP A 86 -4.90 -1.76 -10.76
C TRP A 86 -6.32 -2.32 -10.86
N ARG A 87 -6.87 -2.88 -9.77
CA ARG A 87 -8.29 -3.24 -9.72
C ARG A 87 -9.16 -2.00 -9.86
N ASP A 88 -8.88 -0.92 -9.14
CA ASP A 88 -9.66 0.30 -9.21
C ASP A 88 -9.67 0.90 -10.63
N VAL A 89 -8.51 0.92 -11.31
CA VAL A 89 -8.39 1.33 -12.72
C VAL A 89 -9.11 0.36 -13.67
N ALA A 90 -8.95 -0.95 -13.49
CA ALA A 90 -9.56 -1.96 -14.36
C ALA A 90 -11.10 -1.98 -14.25
N PHE A 91 -11.66 -1.66 -13.07
CA PHE A 91 -13.10 -1.59 -12.84
C PHE A 91 -13.68 -0.18 -13.02
N GLY A 92 -12.86 0.88 -12.90
CA GLY A 92 -13.25 2.28 -13.13
C GLY A 92 -13.42 2.68 -14.60
N VAL A 93 -12.98 1.84 -15.55
CA VAL A 93 -13.20 2.04 -17.00
C VAL A 93 -14.57 1.53 -17.47
N ALA A 94 -15.36 0.85 -16.62
CA ALA A 94 -16.70 0.39 -16.99
C ALA A 94 -17.79 1.47 -16.90
N GLU A 95 -17.59 2.57 -16.15
CA GLU A 95 -18.65 3.58 -15.90
C GLU A 95 -18.55 4.85 -16.76
N ARG A 96 -17.86 4.80 -17.91
CA ARG A 96 -17.93 5.88 -18.92
C ARG A 96 -18.25 5.39 -20.34
N GLY A 97 -19.03 4.32 -20.44
CA GLY A 97 -19.38 3.72 -21.73
C GLY A 97 -20.81 3.17 -21.79
N SER A 98 -21.84 3.94 -21.41
CA SER A 98 -23.21 3.70 -21.90
C SER A 98 -24.12 4.87 -21.57
N GLY A 99 -24.45 5.66 -22.59
CA GLY A 99 -25.31 6.82 -22.42
C GLY A 99 -25.74 7.52 -23.70
N HIS A 100 -26.13 6.80 -24.74
CA HIS A 100 -27.12 7.32 -25.70
C HIS A 100 -27.87 6.23 -26.45
N GLY A 101 -28.70 5.47 -25.72
CA GLY A 101 -29.84 4.78 -26.30
C GLY A 101 -31.07 5.66 -26.15
N GLY A 102 -31.64 6.12 -27.26
CA GLY A 102 -32.95 6.76 -27.24
C GLY A 102 -33.26 7.64 -28.44
N ARG A 103 -33.71 7.04 -29.55
CA ARG A 103 -34.83 7.59 -30.34
C ARG A 103 -35.44 6.51 -31.24
N THR A 104 -36.76 6.39 -31.10
CA THR A 104 -37.72 5.42 -31.64
C THR A 104 -37.81 5.39 -33.17
N PRO A 105 -38.30 4.30 -33.78
CA PRO A 105 -38.75 4.31 -35.17
C PRO A 105 -40.12 4.99 -35.27
N VAL A 106 -40.32 5.85 -36.26
CA VAL A 106 -41.66 6.27 -36.70
C VAL A 106 -41.89 5.75 -38.10
N SER A 107 -42.88 4.88 -38.24
CA SER A 107 -43.52 4.55 -39.51
C SER A 107 -44.70 5.50 -39.71
N THR A 108 -44.78 6.14 -40.87
CA THR A 108 -46.02 6.44 -41.60
C THR A 108 -45.66 6.59 -43.07
#